data_AF-C7YS21-F1
#
_entry.id   AF-C7YS21-F1
#
_cell.length_a   1.000
_cell.length_b   1.000
_cell.length_c   1.000
_cell.angle_alpha   90.00
_cell.angle_beta   90.00
_cell.angle_gamma   90.00
#
_symmetry.space_group_name_H-M   'P 1'
#
loop_
_entity.id
_entity.type
_entity.pdbx_description
1 polymer ?
#
loop_
_entity_poly.entity_id
_entity_poly.type
_entity_poly.pdbx_seq_one_letter_code
_entity_poly.pdbx_strand_id
1 'polypeptide(L)'
;MPPRLPTTTAAEAVRAFVRPFSCTASAALPPRDPFTGSTHTSRLANLNSNRRGADRSPRVQPGDAAARMMERYKARDASFVREKTAQMEFLRNQKMSSDFLKQMPRRWEVGDVYSPHDLSPVEMQKWRKRSVRNVDVVDALGISPLDMYKNFSLIEHFTSPSGMINHSQLTRLRPVNQRKVAKMVRRVQGMGIYPTIHAHPEMLRDQFFGRH
;
A
#
# COMPACT_ATOMS: atom_id res chain seq x y z
N MET A 1 -52.10 18.54 23.44
CA MET A 1 -51.93 17.14 22.97
C MET A 1 -53.22 16.68 22.31
N PRO A 2 -53.21 16.30 21.03
CA PRO A 2 -54.29 15.57 20.39
C PRO A 2 -53.98 14.05 20.25
N PRO A 3 -55.02 13.20 20.14
CA PRO A 3 -54.99 11.77 20.50
C PRO A 3 -54.50 10.81 19.41
N ARG A 4 -54.06 9.62 19.85
CA ARG A 4 -53.68 8.45 19.04
C ARG A 4 -54.92 7.60 18.73
N LEU A 5 -54.96 7.00 17.53
CA LEU A 5 -55.88 5.91 17.16
C LEU A 5 -55.11 4.65 16.74
N PRO A 6 -55.70 3.44 16.85
CA PRO A 6 -54.99 2.17 16.88
C PRO A 6 -55.16 1.28 15.62
N THR A 7 -54.16 0.42 15.42
CA THR A 7 -54.13 -0.96 14.87
C THR A 7 -55.12 -1.39 13.77
N THR A 8 -54.59 -1.97 12.68
CA THR A 8 -55.07 -3.27 12.16
C THR A 8 -53.92 -4.09 11.57
N THR A 9 -54.04 -5.40 11.82
CA THR A 9 -53.21 -6.55 11.50
C THR A 9 -53.54 -7.17 10.15
N ALA A 10 -52.57 -7.78 9.48
CA ALA A 10 -52.76 -9.02 8.72
C ALA A 10 -51.41 -9.70 8.41
N ALA A 11 -51.21 -10.88 9.01
CA ALA A 11 -50.44 -11.99 8.42
C ALA A 11 -51.10 -12.39 7.08
N GLU A 12 -50.51 -13.04 6.10
CA GLU A 12 -49.76 -14.30 5.99
C GLU A 12 -49.60 -14.42 4.45
N ALA A 13 -48.55 -14.93 3.81
CA ALA A 13 -48.16 -16.33 3.74
C ALA A 13 -47.09 -16.45 2.64
N VAL A 14 -46.05 -17.22 2.97
CA VAL A 14 -45.39 -18.26 2.17
C VAL A 14 -45.51 -18.19 0.64
N ARG A 15 -44.37 -18.08 -0.04
CA ARG A 15 -43.99 -19.01 -1.12
C ARG A 15 -42.49 -18.99 -1.38
N ALA A 16 -41.88 -20.14 -1.09
CA ALA A 16 -40.55 -20.50 -1.50
C ALA A 16 -40.47 -20.59 -3.03
N PHE A 17 -39.44 -20.00 -3.60
CA PHE A 17 -38.89 -20.45 -4.88
C PHE A 17 -37.38 -20.61 -4.73
N VAL A 18 -37.00 -21.87 -4.73
CA VAL A 18 -35.63 -22.39 -4.78
C VAL A 18 -35.00 -21.98 -6.11
N ARG A 19 -33.88 -21.26 -6.06
CA ARG A 19 -32.84 -21.26 -7.11
C ARG A 19 -31.46 -21.08 -6.46
N PRO A 20 -30.66 -22.13 -6.29
CA PRO A 20 -29.25 -21.99 -5.96
C PRO A 20 -28.48 -21.72 -7.26
N PHE A 21 -28.01 -20.49 -7.45
CA PHE A 21 -26.89 -20.28 -8.37
C PHE A 21 -25.61 -20.49 -7.59
N SER A 22 -25.17 -21.75 -7.57
CA SER A 22 -23.80 -22.11 -7.22
C SER A 22 -22.88 -21.70 -8.37
N CYS A 23 -22.17 -20.60 -8.20
CA CYS A 23 -20.90 -20.36 -8.89
C CYS A 23 -19.80 -20.46 -7.84
N THR A 24 -19.34 -21.69 -7.60
CA THR A 24 -18.02 -21.90 -7.00
C THR A 24 -17.00 -21.28 -7.94
N ALA A 25 -16.48 -20.11 -7.58
CA ALA A 25 -15.25 -19.62 -8.17
C ALA A 25 -14.17 -20.65 -7.83
N SER A 26 -13.52 -21.21 -8.86
CA SER A 26 -12.33 -22.03 -8.67
C SER A 26 -11.29 -21.19 -7.95
N ALA A 27 -11.12 -21.43 -6.65
CA ALA A 27 -9.96 -20.99 -5.91
C ALA A 27 -8.74 -21.62 -6.60
N ALA A 28 -8.01 -20.82 -7.36
CA ALA A 28 -6.71 -21.22 -7.88
C ALA A 28 -5.80 -21.44 -6.67
N LEU A 29 -5.58 -22.71 -6.34
CA LEU A 29 -4.55 -23.15 -5.41
C LEU A 29 -3.21 -22.53 -5.84
N PRO A 30 -2.39 -22.00 -4.93
CA PRO A 30 -1.01 -21.70 -5.26
C PRO A 30 -0.34 -23.01 -5.71
N PRO A 31 0.47 -23.00 -6.79
CA PRO A 31 1.17 -24.20 -7.22
C PRO A 31 2.03 -24.69 -6.05
N ARG A 32 1.81 -25.96 -5.70
CA ARG A 32 2.60 -26.69 -4.72
C ARG A 32 4.02 -26.81 -5.29
N ASP A 33 4.97 -26.10 -4.68
CA ASP A 33 6.38 -26.16 -5.05
C ASP A 33 6.88 -27.62 -4.96
N PRO A 34 7.40 -28.21 -6.05
CA PRO A 34 8.36 -29.28 -5.89
C PRO A 34 9.65 -28.64 -5.39
N PHE A 35 10.04 -29.01 -4.17
CA PHE A 35 11.42 -28.92 -3.71
C PHE A 35 12.33 -29.56 -4.77
N THR A 36 12.94 -28.74 -5.61
CA THR A 36 14.08 -29.14 -6.44
C THR A 36 15.17 -28.11 -6.21
N GLY A 37 16.20 -28.58 -5.51
CA GLY A 37 17.38 -27.80 -5.19
C GLY A 37 17.96 -27.10 -6.42
N SER A 38 18.37 -25.86 -6.18
CA SER A 38 19.41 -25.14 -6.88
C SER A 38 20.34 -26.08 -7.66
N THR A 39 20.19 -26.10 -8.99
CA THR A 39 21.15 -26.75 -9.88
C THR A 39 21.55 -25.76 -10.97
N HIS A 40 22.36 -24.77 -10.58
CA HIS A 40 23.02 -23.85 -11.49
C HIS A 40 24.21 -24.51 -12.20
N THR A 41 24.04 -25.62 -12.92
CA THR A 41 25.15 -26.22 -13.72
C THR A 41 24.70 -27.06 -14.93
N SER A 42 23.62 -26.72 -15.64
CA SER A 42 23.19 -27.51 -16.83
C SER A 42 23.59 -26.91 -18.19
N ARG A 43 24.64 -26.08 -18.27
CA ARG A 43 25.19 -25.62 -19.56
C ARG A 43 26.36 -26.45 -20.10
N LEU A 44 26.86 -27.43 -19.34
CA LEU A 44 27.97 -28.31 -19.77
C LEU A 44 27.53 -29.73 -20.16
N ALA A 45 26.31 -30.16 -19.82
CA ALA A 45 25.84 -31.51 -20.12
C ALA A 45 25.43 -31.74 -21.58
N ASN A 46 25.29 -30.67 -22.38
CA ASN A 46 24.76 -30.76 -23.75
C ASN A 46 25.84 -30.82 -24.85
N LEU A 47 27.11 -31.03 -24.50
CA LEU A 47 28.19 -31.23 -25.47
C LEU A 47 28.42 -32.70 -25.83
N ASN A 48 27.80 -33.65 -25.12
CA ASN A 48 28.17 -35.08 -25.22
C ASN A 48 27.06 -36.01 -25.76
N SER A 49 25.89 -35.51 -26.16
CA SER A 49 24.79 -36.36 -26.66
C SER A 49 24.83 -36.65 -28.17
N ASN A 50 25.86 -36.20 -28.91
CA ASN A 50 25.91 -36.33 -30.37
C ASN A 50 27.02 -37.27 -30.89
N ARG A 51 27.21 -38.43 -30.24
CA ARG A 51 28.06 -39.51 -30.76
C ARG A 51 27.31 -40.82 -30.80
N ARG A 52 26.29 -40.92 -31.66
CA ARG A 52 25.80 -42.18 -32.26
C ARG A 52 24.83 -41.85 -33.39
N GLY A 53 25.31 -42.03 -34.63
CA GLY A 53 24.49 -42.10 -35.84
C GLY A 53 24.30 -40.79 -36.61
N ALA A 54 25.26 -40.45 -37.48
CA ALA A 54 25.00 -39.80 -38.78
C ALA A 54 26.31 -39.71 -39.58
N ASP A 55 26.50 -40.69 -40.46
CA ASP A 55 27.46 -40.64 -41.54
C ASP A 55 26.93 -39.68 -42.63
N ARG A 56 27.39 -38.43 -42.57
CA ARG A 56 27.39 -37.42 -43.65
C ARG A 56 28.12 -36.19 -43.12
N SER A 57 29.44 -36.16 -43.30
CA SER A 57 30.23 -34.96 -43.07
C SER A 57 29.87 -33.94 -44.17
N PRO A 58 29.26 -32.78 -43.85
CA PRO A 58 29.14 -31.70 -44.83
C PRO A 58 30.55 -31.19 -45.08
N ARG A 59 30.98 -31.09 -46.35
CA ARG A 59 32.18 -30.35 -46.72
C ARG A 59 32.05 -28.92 -46.17
N VAL A 60 32.70 -28.63 -45.04
CA VAL A 60 32.75 -27.31 -44.43
C VAL A 60 33.57 -26.43 -45.37
N GLN A 61 32.90 -25.54 -46.10
CA GLN A 61 33.58 -24.55 -46.91
C GLN A 61 34.37 -23.58 -46.01
N PRO A 62 35.55 -23.09 -46.43
CA PRO A 62 36.29 -22.08 -45.69
C PRO A 62 35.45 -20.79 -45.64
N GLY A 63 34.78 -20.54 -44.51
CA GLY A 63 33.83 -19.44 -44.33
C GLY A 63 32.62 -19.82 -43.46
N ASP A 64 32.26 -21.10 -43.43
CA ASP A 64 31.07 -21.60 -42.74
C ASP A 64 31.23 -21.60 -41.20
N ALA A 65 32.45 -21.82 -40.71
CA ALA A 65 32.78 -21.69 -39.28
C ALA A 65 32.68 -20.23 -38.78
N ALA A 66 33.08 -19.27 -39.61
CA ALA A 66 32.96 -17.84 -39.30
C ALA A 66 31.50 -17.38 -39.32
N ALA A 67 30.69 -17.88 -40.27
CA ALA A 67 29.25 -17.64 -40.33
C ALA A 67 28.53 -18.13 -39.06
N ARG A 68 28.84 -19.34 -38.58
CA ARG A 68 28.26 -19.90 -37.34
C ARG A 68 28.66 -19.15 -36.07
N MET A 69 29.87 -18.59 -36.01
CA MET A 69 30.28 -17.74 -34.88
C MET A 69 29.54 -16.40 -34.88
N MET A 70 29.39 -15.77 -36.04
CA MET A 70 28.60 -14.53 -36.16
C MET A 70 27.12 -14.75 -35.83
N GLU A 71 26.53 -15.88 -36.22
CA GLU A 71 25.15 -16.21 -35.88
C GLU A 71 24.96 -16.43 -34.36
N ARG A 72 25.93 -17.05 -33.68
CA ARG A 72 25.92 -17.16 -32.20
C ARG A 72 26.05 -15.81 -31.50
N TYR A 73 26.86 -14.90 -32.05
CA TYR A 73 27.00 -13.54 -31.51
C TYR A 73 25.70 -12.75 -31.68
N LYS A 74 25.11 -12.78 -32.88
CA LYS A 74 23.80 -12.17 -33.17
C LYS A 74 22.68 -12.76 -32.33
N ALA A 75 22.65 -14.08 -32.12
CA ALA A 75 21.65 -14.73 -31.28
C ALA A 75 21.80 -14.37 -29.78
N ARG A 76 23.04 -14.23 -29.29
CA ARG A 76 23.31 -13.74 -27.92
C ARG A 76 22.90 -12.28 -27.75
N ASP A 77 23.26 -11.42 -28.69
CA ASP A 77 22.87 -10.00 -28.67
C ASP A 77 21.35 -9.85 -28.77
N ALA A 78 20.69 -10.63 -29.64
CA ALA A 78 19.24 -10.65 -29.74
C ALA A 78 18.57 -11.14 -28.45
N SER A 79 19.13 -12.17 -27.78
CA SER A 79 18.62 -12.64 -26.49
C SER A 79 18.78 -11.60 -25.38
N PHE A 80 19.94 -10.91 -25.34
CA PHE A 80 20.22 -9.87 -24.36
C PHE A 80 19.34 -8.63 -24.56
N VAL A 81 19.15 -8.20 -25.82
CA VAL A 81 18.23 -7.10 -26.16
C VAL A 81 16.80 -7.48 -25.78
N ARG A 82 16.36 -8.71 -26.08
CA ARG A 82 15.01 -9.19 -25.72
C ARG A 82 14.79 -9.25 -24.21
N GLU A 83 15.78 -9.72 -23.45
CA GLU A 83 15.72 -9.75 -21.98
C GLU A 83 15.68 -8.33 -21.42
N LYS A 84 16.49 -7.41 -21.94
CA LYS A 84 16.46 -6.00 -21.54
C LYS A 84 15.15 -5.31 -21.89
N THR A 85 14.58 -5.54 -23.07
CA THR A 85 13.27 -4.98 -23.43
C THR A 85 12.18 -5.52 -22.51
N ALA A 86 12.19 -6.83 -22.20
CA ALA A 86 11.23 -7.42 -21.26
C ALA A 86 11.36 -6.83 -19.85
N GLN A 87 12.59 -6.62 -19.37
CA GLN A 87 12.83 -5.95 -18.07
C GLN A 87 12.34 -4.49 -18.08
N MET A 88 12.60 -3.74 -19.16
CA MET A 88 12.12 -2.37 -19.30
C MET A 88 10.59 -2.30 -19.36
N GLU A 89 9.94 -3.21 -20.08
CA GLU A 89 8.48 -3.33 -20.15
C GLU A 89 7.87 -3.65 -18.80
N PHE A 90 8.48 -4.57 -18.03
CA PHE A 90 8.05 -4.89 -16.67
C PHE A 90 8.07 -3.64 -15.77
N LEU A 91 9.18 -2.89 -15.76
CA LEU A 91 9.29 -1.65 -14.98
C LEU A 91 8.29 -0.59 -15.44
N ARG A 92 8.05 -0.48 -16.76
CA ARG A 92 7.04 0.42 -17.32
C ARG A 92 5.64 0.03 -16.83
N ASN A 93 5.29 -1.25 -16.89
CA ASN A 93 3.98 -1.74 -16.44
C ASN A 93 3.79 -1.54 -14.93
N GLN A 94 4.83 -1.77 -14.14
CA GLN A 94 4.81 -1.49 -12.70
C GLN A 94 4.56 -0.01 -12.42
N LYS A 95 5.25 0.89 -13.14
CA LYS A 95 5.02 2.34 -13.03
C LYS A 95 3.59 2.71 -13.40
N MET A 96 3.10 2.26 -14.56
CA MET A 96 1.73 2.51 -15.02
C MET A 96 0.70 2.03 -13.99
N SER A 97 0.86 0.81 -13.47
CA SER A 97 0.02 0.26 -12.41
C SER A 97 0.04 1.15 -11.17
N SER A 98 1.22 1.57 -10.71
CA SER A 98 1.36 2.45 -9.55
C SER A 98 0.69 3.81 -9.75
N ASP A 99 0.72 4.35 -10.97
CA ASP A 99 0.13 5.63 -11.30
C ASP A 99 -1.41 5.55 -11.33
N PHE A 100 -1.98 4.44 -11.84
CA PHE A 100 -3.42 4.18 -11.75
C PHE A 100 -3.90 4.05 -10.30
N LEU A 101 -3.13 3.38 -9.44
CA LEU A 101 -3.48 3.25 -8.02
C LEU A 101 -3.48 4.60 -7.30
N LYS A 102 -2.54 5.50 -7.61
CA LYS A 102 -2.50 6.87 -7.05
C LYS A 102 -3.67 7.72 -7.52
N GLN A 103 -4.16 7.49 -8.75
CA GLN A 103 -5.31 8.21 -9.28
C GLN A 103 -6.60 7.87 -8.51
N MET A 104 -6.69 6.68 -7.92
CA MET A 104 -7.83 6.22 -7.11
C MET A 104 -7.77 6.78 -5.68
N PRO A 105 -8.61 7.78 -5.33
CA PRO A 105 -8.51 8.45 -4.02
C PRO A 105 -9.26 7.72 -2.91
N ARG A 106 -10.26 6.89 -3.26
CA ARG A 106 -11.03 6.08 -2.31
C ARG A 106 -10.29 4.78 -2.00
N ARG A 107 -10.19 4.46 -0.71
CA ARG A 107 -9.79 3.13 -0.23
C ARG A 107 -11.06 2.33 0.01
N TRP A 108 -11.16 1.18 -0.66
CA TRP A 108 -12.31 0.29 -0.53
C TRP A 108 -12.06 -0.68 0.61
N GLU A 109 -13.03 -0.76 1.52
CA GLU A 109 -13.01 -1.70 2.63
C GLU A 109 -13.90 -2.91 2.31
N VAL A 110 -13.62 -4.05 2.94
CA VAL A 110 -14.45 -5.25 2.77
C VAL A 110 -15.84 -5.00 3.35
N GLY A 111 -16.88 -5.25 2.57
CA GLY A 111 -18.28 -4.99 2.96
C GLY A 111 -18.84 -3.66 2.44
N ASP A 112 -18.02 -2.79 1.86
CA ASP A 112 -18.51 -1.61 1.15
C ASP A 112 -19.31 -2.05 -0.09
N VAL A 113 -20.56 -1.59 -0.17
CA VAL A 113 -21.38 -1.74 -1.38
C VAL A 113 -21.00 -0.64 -2.37
N TYR A 114 -20.78 -1.03 -3.62
CA TYR A 114 -20.48 -0.09 -4.71
C TYR A 114 -21.57 -0.12 -5.77
N SER A 115 -21.74 1.02 -6.43
CA SER A 115 -22.52 1.20 -7.64
C SER A 115 -21.59 1.55 -8.80
N PRO A 116 -22.00 1.35 -10.07
CA PRO A 116 -21.22 1.80 -11.21
C PRO A 116 -20.90 3.30 -11.18
N HIS A 117 -21.74 4.10 -10.52
CA HIS A 117 -21.54 5.54 -10.37
C HIS A 117 -20.35 5.89 -9.45
N ASP A 118 -20.02 5.03 -8.47
CA ASP A 118 -18.91 5.28 -7.52
C ASP A 118 -17.53 5.25 -8.18
N LEU A 119 -17.42 4.65 -9.38
CA LEU A 119 -16.20 4.61 -10.18
C LEU A 119 -16.09 5.79 -11.16
N SER A 120 -17.09 6.68 -11.18
CA SER A 120 -17.09 7.88 -12.02
C SER A 120 -16.03 8.89 -11.55
N PRO A 121 -15.38 9.63 -12.46
CA PRO A 121 -14.44 10.68 -12.09
C PRO A 121 -15.05 11.76 -11.19
N VAL A 122 -16.36 11.99 -11.27
CA VAL A 122 -17.09 12.95 -10.42
C VAL A 122 -17.09 12.50 -8.97
N GLU A 123 -17.42 11.23 -8.70
CA GLU A 123 -17.39 10.65 -7.37
C GLU A 123 -15.96 10.58 -6.84
N MET A 124 -15.00 10.13 -7.65
CA MET A 124 -13.58 10.12 -7.28
C MET A 124 -13.10 11.50 -6.81
N GLN A 125 -13.52 12.58 -7.48
CA GLN A 125 -13.13 13.93 -7.09
C GLN A 125 -13.74 14.35 -5.74
N LYS A 126 -14.92 13.85 -5.35
CA LYS A 126 -15.50 14.06 -4.02
C LYS A 126 -14.63 13.40 -2.95
N TRP A 127 -14.22 12.15 -3.17
CA TRP A 127 -13.35 11.40 -2.26
C TRP A 127 -11.94 11.98 -2.14
N ARG A 128 -11.47 12.70 -3.17
CA ARG A 128 -10.19 13.43 -3.12
C ARG A 128 -10.19 14.57 -2.10
N LYS A 129 -11.37 15.13 -1.78
CA LYS A 129 -11.52 16.11 -0.70
C LYS A 129 -11.49 15.38 0.64
N ARG A 130 -10.35 15.40 1.31
CA ARG A 130 -10.20 14.79 2.63
C ARG A 130 -11.09 15.53 3.64
N SER A 131 -12.21 14.91 4.02
CA SER A 131 -13.02 15.40 5.13
C SER A 131 -12.18 15.28 6.40
N VAL A 132 -11.83 16.41 6.99
CA VAL A 132 -11.08 16.43 8.25
C VAL A 132 -12.00 16.00 9.38
N ARG A 133 -11.51 15.11 10.25
CA ARG A 133 -12.25 14.68 11.44
C ARG A 133 -12.43 15.91 12.34
N ASN A 134 -13.68 16.30 12.59
CA ASN A 134 -14.02 17.44 13.45
C ASN A 134 -14.18 17.02 14.93
N VAL A 135 -13.77 15.80 15.29
CA VAL A 135 -13.90 15.29 16.66
C VAL A 135 -12.66 15.70 17.45
N ASP A 136 -12.88 16.36 18.58
CA ASP A 136 -11.82 16.75 19.51
C ASP A 136 -11.22 15.48 20.14
N VAL A 137 -9.93 15.23 19.88
CA VAL A 137 -9.20 14.05 20.36
C VAL A 137 -9.11 14.01 21.88
N VAL A 138 -9.00 15.17 22.54
CA VAL A 138 -8.87 15.26 24.00
C VAL A 138 -10.18 14.84 24.67
N ASP A 139 -11.31 15.30 24.13
CA ASP A 139 -12.64 14.91 24.64
C ASP A 139 -12.97 13.45 24.30
N ALA A 140 -12.60 12.99 23.10
CA ALA A 140 -12.84 11.60 22.68
C ALA A 140 -12.07 10.58 23.53
N LEU A 141 -10.86 10.94 23.97
CA LEU A 141 -10.05 10.11 24.85
C LEU A 141 -10.33 10.34 26.35
N GLY A 142 -11.08 11.39 26.71
CA GLY A 142 -11.40 11.72 28.10
C GLY A 142 -10.18 12.09 28.95
N ILE A 143 -9.09 12.56 28.34
CA ILE A 143 -7.84 12.84 29.03
C ILE A 143 -7.73 14.31 29.45
N SER A 144 -7.09 14.57 30.59
CA SER A 144 -6.76 15.92 31.05
C SER A 144 -5.34 16.30 30.60
N PRO A 145 -5.17 17.28 29.68
CA PRO A 145 -3.85 17.66 29.20
C PRO A 145 -2.91 18.14 30.31
N LEU A 146 -3.45 18.82 31.33
CA LEU A 146 -2.62 19.40 32.40
C LEU A 146 -1.92 18.34 33.25
N ASP A 147 -2.51 17.15 33.35
CA ASP A 147 -1.98 16.04 34.15
C ASP A 147 -1.00 15.20 33.33
N MET A 148 -1.15 15.18 32.00
CA MET A 148 -0.30 14.45 31.07
C MET A 148 0.98 15.20 30.66
N TYR A 149 1.39 16.21 31.42
CA TYR A 149 2.56 17.05 31.11
C TYR A 149 3.89 16.26 31.05
N LYS A 150 3.95 15.06 31.60
CA LYS A 150 5.13 14.17 31.54
C LYS A 150 5.20 13.34 30.24
N ASN A 151 4.13 13.31 29.46
CA ASN A 151 4.08 12.53 28.23
C ASN A 151 4.58 13.37 27.04
N PHE A 152 5.83 13.17 26.64
CA PHE A 152 6.47 13.91 25.55
C PHE A 152 5.82 13.66 24.19
N SER A 153 5.36 12.43 23.93
CA SER A 153 4.69 12.09 22.67
C SER A 153 3.38 12.84 22.50
N LEU A 154 2.64 13.06 23.58
CA LEU A 154 1.42 13.86 23.57
C LEU A 154 1.73 15.34 23.29
N ILE A 155 2.79 15.88 23.90
CA ILE A 155 3.24 17.25 23.66
C ILE A 155 3.63 17.44 22.19
N GLU A 156 4.44 16.53 21.64
CA GLU A 156 4.93 16.61 20.26
C GLU A 156 3.78 16.72 19.26
N HIS A 157 2.72 15.94 19.46
CA HIS A 157 1.54 15.96 18.60
C HIS A 157 0.90 17.35 18.46
N PHE A 158 0.97 18.19 19.50
CA PHE A 158 0.39 19.53 19.52
C PHE A 158 1.42 20.65 19.30
N THR A 159 2.68 20.30 19.06
CA THR A 159 3.74 21.26 18.73
C THR A 159 4.23 21.08 17.30
N SER A 160 4.78 22.15 16.73
CA SER A 160 5.53 22.11 15.48
C SER A 160 6.90 21.47 15.73
N PRO A 161 7.58 20.92 14.71
CA PRO A 161 8.99 20.53 14.81
C PRO A 161 9.91 21.62 15.36
N SER A 162 9.51 22.89 15.23
CA SER A 162 10.17 24.08 15.80
C SER A 162 9.84 24.38 17.27
N GLY A 163 9.09 23.52 17.96
CA GLY A 163 8.67 23.71 19.36
C GLY A 163 7.53 24.71 19.59
N MET A 164 7.00 25.32 18.52
CA MET A 164 5.84 26.23 18.61
C MET A 164 4.53 25.48 18.84
N ILE A 165 3.58 26.07 19.56
CA ILE A 165 2.24 25.48 19.77
C ILE A 165 1.42 25.60 18.48
N ASN A 166 0.90 24.47 18.00
CA ASN A 166 0.10 24.43 16.77
C ASN A 166 -1.22 25.21 16.93
N HIS A 167 -1.62 25.93 15.88
CA HIS A 167 -2.87 26.68 15.86
C HIS A 167 -4.11 25.75 15.91
N SER A 168 -5.23 26.25 16.43
CA SER A 168 -6.50 25.50 16.55
C SER A 168 -7.00 24.90 15.23
N GLN A 169 -6.69 25.53 14.10
CA GLN A 169 -7.01 25.01 12.76
C GLN A 169 -6.20 23.76 12.39
N LEU A 170 -5.01 23.59 12.96
CA LEU A 170 -4.18 22.41 12.75
C LEU A 170 -4.56 21.32 13.75
N THR A 171 -4.68 21.67 15.04
CA THR A 171 -4.98 20.70 16.12
C THR A 171 -6.44 20.24 16.13
N ARG A 172 -7.35 21.05 15.58
CA ARG A 172 -8.82 20.79 15.53
C ARG A 172 -9.45 20.53 16.90
N LEU A 173 -8.83 21.06 17.95
CA LEU A 173 -9.36 21.00 19.30
C LEU A 173 -10.42 22.09 19.52
N ARG A 174 -11.34 21.84 20.44
CA ARG A 174 -12.27 22.85 20.93
C ARG A 174 -11.46 23.97 21.62
N PRO A 175 -11.89 25.25 21.55
CA PRO A 175 -11.13 26.36 22.12
C PRO A 175 -10.77 26.21 23.60
N VAL A 176 -11.63 25.53 24.38
CA VAL A 176 -11.38 25.24 25.80
C VAL A 176 -10.21 24.27 25.97
N ASN A 177 -10.20 23.18 25.20
CA ASN A 177 -9.15 22.16 25.26
C ASN A 177 -7.86 22.67 24.64
N GLN A 178 -7.93 23.45 23.56
CA GLN A 178 -6.78 24.14 22.99
C GLN A 178 -6.05 24.99 24.05
N ARG A 179 -6.78 25.70 24.92
CA ARG A 179 -6.16 26.47 26.03
C ARG A 179 -5.51 25.55 27.06
N LYS A 180 -6.14 24.41 27.40
CA LYS A 180 -5.56 23.42 28.34
C LYS A 180 -4.27 22.81 27.79
N VAL A 181 -4.27 22.42 26.52
CA VAL A 181 -3.08 21.91 25.81
C VAL A 181 -1.99 22.98 25.75
N ALA A 182 -2.32 24.21 25.34
CA ALA A 182 -1.35 25.31 25.33
C ALA A 182 -0.77 25.61 26.72
N LYS A 183 -1.58 25.50 27.78
CA LYS A 183 -1.13 25.66 29.16
C LYS A 183 -0.21 24.51 29.59
N MET A 184 -0.51 23.27 29.20
CA MET A 184 0.38 22.12 29.41
C MET A 184 1.73 22.36 28.72
N VAL A 185 1.77 22.68 27.42
CA VAL A 185 3.02 22.90 26.68
C VAL A 185 3.89 23.99 27.33
N ARG A 186 3.30 25.16 27.62
CA ARG A 186 4.02 26.26 28.29
C ARG A 186 4.54 25.88 29.68
N ARG A 187 3.80 25.05 30.43
CA ARG A 187 4.24 24.54 31.73
C ARG A 187 5.51 23.70 31.57
N VAL A 188 5.51 22.75 30.64
CA VAL A 188 6.63 21.80 30.48
C VAL A 188 7.88 22.51 29.95
N GLN A 189 7.70 23.46 29.01
CA GLN A 189 8.78 24.33 28.55
C GLN A 189 9.31 25.22 29.68
N GLY A 190 8.43 25.82 30.49
CA GLY A 190 8.82 26.64 31.64
C GLY A 190 9.50 25.85 32.77
N MET A 191 9.19 24.56 32.91
CA MET A 191 9.88 23.65 33.83
C MET A 191 11.23 23.15 33.30
N GLY A 192 11.55 23.40 32.02
CA GLY A 192 12.79 22.93 31.40
C GLY A 192 12.83 21.44 31.06
N ILE A 193 11.69 20.76 31.07
CA ILE A 193 11.62 19.30 30.78
C ILE A 193 11.49 19.06 29.26
N TYR A 194 10.92 20.00 28.50
CA TYR A 194 10.73 19.89 27.06
C TYR A 194 11.38 21.08 26.32
N PRO A 195 12.08 20.85 25.19
CA PRO A 195 12.76 21.93 24.48
C PRO A 195 11.80 22.96 23.87
N THR A 196 12.25 24.22 23.76
CA THR A 196 11.45 25.32 23.20
C THR A 196 11.59 25.45 21.68
N ILE A 197 12.73 25.02 21.12
CA ILE A 197 13.13 25.31 19.72
C ILE A 197 12.98 24.09 18.81
N HIS A 198 12.99 22.87 19.37
CA HIS A 198 12.93 21.63 18.62
C HIS A 198 12.08 20.59 19.35
N ALA A 199 11.71 19.50 18.68
CA ALA A 199 11.06 18.36 19.30
C ALA A 199 11.98 17.70 20.36
N HIS A 200 11.41 16.87 21.23
CA HIS A 200 12.18 16.20 22.28
C HIS A 200 13.29 15.32 21.66
N PRO A 201 14.54 15.35 22.17
CA PRO A 201 15.67 14.68 21.54
C PRO A 201 15.49 13.17 21.39
N GLU A 202 14.85 12.49 22.36
CA GLU A 202 14.53 11.06 22.25
C GLU A 202 13.59 10.75 21.07
N MET A 203 12.69 11.66 20.72
CA MET A 203 11.77 11.49 19.60
C MET A 203 12.46 11.73 18.26
N LEU A 204 13.40 12.69 18.22
CA LEU A 204 14.27 12.89 17.06
C LEU A 204 15.20 11.69 16.86
N ARG A 205 15.71 11.09 17.94
CA ARG A 205 16.58 9.92 17.87
C ARG A 205 15.92 8.78 17.08
N ASP A 206 14.66 8.49 17.35
CA ASP A 206 13.90 7.45 16.65
C ASP A 206 13.71 7.74 15.15
N GLN A 207 13.68 9.02 14.74
CA GLN A 207 13.54 9.43 13.34
C GLN A 207 14.86 9.30 12.56
N PHE A 208 15.99 9.63 13.19
CA PHE A 208 17.31 9.64 12.55
C PHE A 208 18.02 8.30 12.64
N PHE A 209 17.98 7.67 13.81
CA PHE A 209 18.61 6.40 14.10
C PHE A 209 17.50 5.37 14.21
N GLY A 210 16.98 4.92 13.06
CA GLY A 210 15.93 3.91 13.02
C GLY A 210 16.27 2.74 13.94
N ARG A 211 15.29 2.26 14.70
CA ARG A 211 15.48 1.11 15.61
C ARG A 211 15.93 -0.09 14.78
N HIS A 212 17.20 -0.46 14.91
CA HIS A 212 17.72 -1.76 14.49
C HIS A 212 17.31 -2.83 15.50
#